data_AF-A0A1M3BJB5-F1
#
_entry.id   AF-A0A1M3BJB5-F1
#
_cell.length_a   1.000
_cell.length_b   1.000
_cell.length_c   1.000
_cell.angle_alpha   90.00
_cell.angle_beta   90.00
_cell.angle_gamma   90.00
#
_symmetry.space_group_name_H-M   'P 1'
#
loop_
_entity.id
_entity.type
_entity.pdbx_description
1 polymer ?
#
loop_
_entity_poly.entity_id
_entity_poly.type
_entity_poly.pdbx_seq_one_letter_code
_entity_poly.pdbx_strand_id
1 'polypeptide(L)'
;MAVKLHRCSLMWARFGAHPCWRVQKALDEEGISYAVVKGPLRRSRREDLERLSGQRAYPVIEFEDGRVYRAESSEMAERIHSGKLSEAPGTQV
;
A
#
# COMPACT_ATOMS: atom_id res chain seq x y z
N MET A 1 15.57 0.61 0.28
CA MET A 1 14.33 -0.14 -0.03
C MET A 1 13.32 0.86 -0.53
N ALA A 2 13.14 0.95 -1.86
CA ALA A 2 12.17 1.86 -2.45
C ALA A 2 10.89 1.06 -2.79
N VAL A 3 9.91 1.04 -1.90
CA VAL A 3 8.65 0.32 -2.17
C VAL A 3 7.69 1.17 -3.00
N LYS A 4 6.81 0.57 -3.79
CA LYS A 4 5.71 1.27 -4.47
C LYS A 4 4.43 1.15 -3.66
N LEU A 5 3.88 2.27 -3.24
CA LEU A 5 2.58 2.33 -2.59
C LEU A 5 1.50 2.59 -3.64
N HIS A 6 0.74 1.53 -3.94
CA HIS A 6 -0.45 1.61 -4.76
C HIS A 6 -1.63 2.10 -3.92
N ARG A 7 -2.17 3.26 -4.28
CA ARG A 7 -3.26 3.90 -3.56
C ARG A 7 -4.26 4.56 -4.48
N CYS A 8 -5.45 4.83 -3.98
CA CYS A 8 -6.43 5.64 -4.71
C CYS A 8 -6.09 7.14 -4.70
N SER A 9 -6.59 7.87 -5.69
CA SER A 9 -6.36 9.30 -5.83
C SER A 9 -7.18 10.20 -4.86
N LEU A 10 -8.25 9.71 -4.22
CA LEU A 10 -8.97 10.45 -3.17
C LEU A 10 -8.20 10.29 -1.86
N MET A 11 -7.30 11.22 -1.58
CA MET A 11 -6.79 11.42 -0.22
C MET A 11 -7.62 12.41 0.59
N TRP A 12 -8.56 13.09 -0.07
CA TRP A 12 -9.23 14.28 0.45
C TRP A 12 -10.66 14.02 0.95
N ALA A 13 -11.12 12.76 0.93
CA ALA A 13 -12.38 12.38 1.57
C ALA A 13 -12.18 12.31 3.10
N ARG A 14 -12.14 13.52 3.68
CA ARG A 14 -12.44 13.98 5.04
C ARG A 14 -12.53 12.89 6.12
N PHE A 15 -11.73 13.07 7.18
CA PHE A 15 -11.69 12.34 8.47
C PHE A 15 -10.86 11.07 8.53
N GLY A 16 -9.53 11.19 8.65
CA GLY A 16 -8.62 10.35 9.49
C GLY A 16 -8.63 8.81 9.42
N ALA A 17 -9.55 8.19 8.69
CA ALA A 17 -9.87 6.77 8.72
C ALA A 17 -9.71 6.12 7.34
N HIS A 18 -9.26 6.88 6.34
CA HIS A 18 -9.04 6.32 5.02
C HIS A 18 -7.83 5.37 5.02
N PRO A 19 -8.00 4.09 4.64
CA PRO A 19 -6.99 3.05 4.83
C PRO A 19 -5.68 3.36 4.09
N CYS A 20 -5.73 4.04 2.94
CA CYS A 20 -4.52 4.43 2.21
C CYS A 20 -3.71 5.55 2.88
N TRP A 21 -4.36 6.45 3.63
CA TRP A 21 -3.66 7.53 4.32
C TRP A 21 -2.84 6.97 5.49
N ARG A 22 -3.42 6.03 6.25
CA ARG A 22 -2.77 5.39 7.40
C ARG A 22 -1.44 4.74 7.02
N VAL A 23 -1.43 3.96 5.94
CA VAL A 23 -0.21 3.29 5.45
C VAL A 23 0.81 4.30 4.92
N GLN A 24 0.36 5.33 4.19
CA GLN A 24 1.30 6.36 3.71
C GLN A 24 1.94 7.11 4.88
N LYS A 25 1.14 7.52 5.87
CA LYS A 25 1.63 8.22 7.06
C LYS A 25 2.67 7.37 7.79
N ALA A 26 2.41 6.07 7.95
CA ALA A 26 3.37 5.16 8.57
C ALA A 26 4.71 5.10 7.79
N LEU A 27 4.65 5.03 6.44
CA LEU A 27 5.88 5.05 5.63
C LEU A 27 6.65 6.37 5.76
N ASP A 28 5.94 7.49 5.85
CA ASP A 28 6.50 8.83 6.04
C ASP A 28 7.16 8.98 7.41
N GLU A 29 6.48 8.53 8.47
CA GLU A 29 6.97 8.57 9.86
C GLU A 29 8.22 7.70 10.07
N GLU A 30 8.29 6.53 9.42
CA GLU A 30 9.47 5.66 9.46
C GLU A 30 10.60 6.11 8.52
N GLY A 31 10.38 7.15 7.71
CA GLY A 31 11.37 7.64 6.74
C GLY A 31 11.69 6.62 5.63
N ILE A 32 10.76 5.71 5.33
CA ILE A 32 10.94 4.71 4.28
C ILE A 32 10.76 5.40 2.93
N SER A 33 11.70 5.20 2.00
CA SER A 33 11.53 5.70 0.63
C SER A 33 10.43 4.91 -0.09
N TYR A 34 9.42 5.59 -0.60
CA TYR A 34 8.35 4.96 -1.38
C TYR A 34 7.95 5.77 -2.60
N ALA A 35 7.57 5.08 -3.68
CA ALA A 35 6.98 5.67 -4.86
C ALA A 35 5.46 5.57 -4.79
N VAL A 36 4.77 6.70 -4.95
CA VAL A 36 3.30 6.74 -4.94
C VAL A 36 2.77 6.42 -6.33
N VAL A 37 2.12 5.26 -6.47
CA VAL A 37 1.39 4.89 -7.69
C VAL A 37 -0.08 5.22 -7.47
N LYS A 38 -0.55 6.29 -8.13
CA LYS A 38 -1.95 6.73 -8.06
C LYS A 38 -2.78 5.88 -9.00
N GLY A 39 -3.57 4.99 -8.41
CA GLY A 39 -4.51 4.16 -9.16
C GLY A 39 -5.95 4.70 -9.15
N PRO A 40 -6.81 4.14 -10.01
CA PRO A 40 -8.18 4.59 -10.17
C PRO A 40 -9.04 4.28 -8.94
N LEU A 41 -9.98 5.18 -8.67
CA LEU A 41 -10.89 5.11 -7.53
C LEU A 41 -11.87 3.94 -7.62
N ARG A 42 -12.44 3.73 -8.80
CA ARG A 42 -13.45 2.70 -9.03
C ARG A 42 -12.79 1.33 -9.09
N ARG A 43 -13.26 0.37 -8.29
CA ARG A 43 -12.77 -1.03 -8.27
C ARG A 43 -12.75 -1.65 -9.66
N SER A 44 -13.77 -1.40 -10.47
CA SER A 44 -13.87 -1.89 -11.85
C SER A 44 -12.70 -1.46 -12.76
N ARG A 45 -12.05 -0.32 -12.50
CA ARG A 45 -10.88 0.14 -13.29
C ARG A 45 -9.54 -0.28 -12.69
N ARG A 46 -9.52 -1.07 -11.61
CA ARG A 46 -8.31 -1.53 -10.92
C ARG A 46 -7.77 -2.84 -11.49
N GLU A 47 -7.81 -2.98 -12.82
CA GLU A 47 -7.35 -4.20 -13.51
C GLU A 47 -5.83 -4.36 -13.38
N ASP A 48 -5.08 -3.26 -13.45
CA ASP A 48 -3.63 -3.28 -13.18
C ASP A 48 -3.30 -3.73 -11.76
N LEU A 49 -4.10 -3.31 -10.77
CA LEU A 49 -3.90 -3.71 -9.38
C LEU A 49 -4.21 -5.20 -9.18
N GLU A 50 -5.27 -5.70 -9.82
CA GLU A 50 -5.62 -7.12 -9.79
C GLU A 50 -4.53 -7.97 -10.42
N ARG A 51 -3.97 -7.51 -11.55
CA ARG A 51 -2.86 -8.20 -12.22
C ARG A 51 -1.58 -8.18 -11.39
N LEU A 52 -1.30 -7.10 -10.66
CA LEU A 52 -0.11 -6.97 -9.82
C LEU A 52 -0.23 -7.69 -8.48
N SER A 53 -1.40 -7.73 -7.87
CA SER A 53 -1.56 -8.18 -6.47
C SER A 53 -2.50 -9.37 -6.31
N GLY A 54 -3.14 -9.82 -7.38
CA GLY A 54 -4.24 -10.79 -7.34
C GLY A 54 -5.55 -10.22 -6.77
N GLN A 55 -5.58 -8.94 -6.38
CA GLN A 55 -6.74 -8.32 -5.74
C GLN A 55 -6.96 -6.85 -6.14
N ARG A 56 -8.17 -6.36 -5.91
CA ARG A 56 -8.59 -4.98 -6.25
C ARG A 56 -8.69 -4.04 -5.06
N ALA A 57 -8.27 -4.46 -3.87
CA ALA A 57 -8.34 -3.65 -2.66
C ALA A 57 -7.10 -2.75 -2.52
N TYR A 58 -7.28 -1.52 -2.06
CA TYR A 58 -6.19 -0.65 -1.61
C TYR A 58 -6.20 -0.58 -0.08
N PRO A 59 -5.08 -0.22 0.57
CA PRO A 59 -3.74 -0.01 0.03
C PRO A 59 -3.01 -1.32 -0.31
N VAL A 60 -2.04 -1.23 -1.23
CA VAL A 60 -1.14 -2.34 -1.60
C VAL A 60 0.28 -1.81 -1.68
N ILE A 61 1.24 -2.58 -1.15
CA ILE A 61 2.66 -2.29 -1.23
C ILE A 61 3.30 -3.29 -2.19
N GLU A 62 3.97 -2.79 -3.22
CA GLU A 62 4.81 -3.58 -4.12
C GLU A 62 6.28 -3.31 -3.76
N PHE A 63 7.06 -4.36 -3.56
CA PHE A 63 8.49 -4.27 -3.33
C PHE A 63 9.24 -4.25 -4.67
N GLU A 64 10.49 -3.77 -4.68
CA GLU A 64 11.32 -3.77 -5.89
C GLU A 64 11.57 -5.18 -6.43
N ASP A 65 11.54 -6.20 -5.57
CA ASP A 65 11.64 -7.62 -5.95
C ASP A 65 10.40 -8.17 -6.67
N GLY A 66 9.37 -7.34 -6.93
CA GLY A 66 8.09 -7.77 -7.51
C GLY A 66 7.14 -8.46 -6.52
N ARG A 67 7.57 -8.64 -5.26
CA ARG A 67 6.70 -9.12 -4.18
C ARG A 67 5.61 -8.10 -3.91
N VAL A 68 4.41 -8.58 -3.57
CA VAL A 68 3.30 -7.71 -3.20
C VAL A 68 2.78 -8.07 -1.83
N TYR A 69 2.62 -7.04 -0.99
CA TYR A 69 2.09 -7.15 0.36
C TYR A 69 0.83 -6.33 0.51
N ARG A 70 -0.20 -6.99 1.04
CA ARG A 70 -1.41 -6.35 1.52
C ARG A 70 -1.92 -7.06 2.77
N ALA A 71 -2.29 -6.25 3.76
CA ALA A 71 -3.05 -6.68 4.93
C ALA A 71 -4.14 -5.62 5.24
N GLU A 72 -4.77 -5.71 6.40
CA GLU A 72 -5.58 -4.61 6.92
C GLU A 72 -4.72 -3.35 7.09
N SER A 73 -5.30 -2.17 6.81
CA SER A 73 -4.56 -0.91 6.87
C SER A 73 -3.95 -0.59 8.24
N SER A 74 -4.55 -1.09 9.33
CA SER A 74 -3.99 -1.03 10.68
C SER A 74 -2.74 -1.89 10.81
N GLU A 75 -2.84 -3.18 10.47
CA GLU A 75 -1.73 -4.14 10.54
C GLU A 75 -0.54 -3.69 9.68
N MET A 76 -0.80 -3.17 8.48
CA MET A 76 0.24 -2.65 7.60
C MET A 76 0.98 -1.49 8.26
N ALA A 77 0.25 -0.55 8.86
CA ALA A 77 0.85 0.60 9.54
C ALA A 77 1.63 0.20 10.79
N GLU A 78 1.10 -0.72 11.60
CA GLU A 78 1.80 -1.27 12.76
C GLU A 78 3.09 -2.00 12.37
N ARG A 79 3.05 -2.77 11.29
CA ARG A 79 4.24 -3.46 10.76
C ARG A 79 5.30 -2.49 10.26
N ILE A 80 4.88 -1.42 9.59
CA ILE A 80 5.77 -0.35 9.15
C ILE A 80 6.42 0.30 10.36
N HIS A 81 5.64 0.74 11.36
CA HIS A 81 6.16 1.32 12.60
C HIS A 81 7.05 0.37 13.41
N SER A 82 6.85 -0.94 13.25
CA SER A 82 7.73 -1.94 13.88
C SER A 82 9.05 -2.15 13.13
N GLY A 83 9.26 -1.50 11.98
CA GLY A 83 10.40 -1.72 11.09
C GLY A 83 10.38 -3.08 10.37
N LYS A 84 9.27 -3.85 10.46
CA LYS A 84 9.15 -5.23 9.96
C LYS A 84 8.51 -5.32 8.58
N LEU A 85 8.55 -4.22 7.81
CA LEU A 85 7.98 -4.19 6.46
C LEU A 85 8.75 -5.12 5.50
N SER A 86 10.07 -5.20 5.63
CA SER A 86 10.93 -6.10 4.83
C SER A 86 10.65 -7.59 5.09
N GLU A 87 10.20 -7.91 6.31
CA GLU A 87 9.81 -9.25 6.76
C GLU A 87 8.32 -9.55 6.50
N ALA A 88 7.62 -8.68 5.77
CA ALA A 88 6.23 -8.92 5.43
C ALA A 88 6.10 -10.20 4.57
N PRO A 89 5.12 -11.07 4.86
CA PRO A 89 4.78 -12.16 3.96
C PRO A 89 4.20 -11.56 2.67
N GLY A 90 5.08 -11.28 1.72
CA GLY A 90 4.70 -10.86 0.38
C GLY A 90 4.39 -12.09 -0.47
N THR A 91 3.25 -12.09 -1.15
CA THR A 91 2.99 -13.05 -2.22
C THR A 91 3.80 -12.62 -3.44
N GLN A 92 4.54 -13.56 -4.02
CA GLN A 92 5.05 -13.44 -5.40
C GLN A 92 3.88 -13.83 -6.31
N VAL A 93 3.44 -12.89 -7.15
CA VAL A 93 2.49 -13.18 -8.24
C VAL A 93 3.22 -13.54 -9.52
#